data_AF-A0A845LKH5-F1
#
_entry.id   AF-A0A845LKH5-F1
#
_cell.length_a   1.000
_cell.length_b   1.000
_cell.length_c   1.000
_cell.angle_alpha   90.00
_cell.angle_beta   90.00
_cell.angle_gamma   90.00
#
_symmetry.space_group_name_H-M   'P 1'
#
loop_
_entity.id
_entity.type
_entity.pdbx_description
1 polymer ?
#
loop_
_entity_poly.entity_id
_entity_poly.type
_entity_poly.pdbx_seq_one_letter_code
_entity_poly.pdbx_strand_id
1 'polypeptide(L)'
;MYAENEVQHVVLDGALMTSRDTAHAHLKQQFDFPDYYGNNLDALWDLLSTWSDPLIIRLIHSEALYQSLGAYGVQLISVFTDAIQENSKIRFEISHESDFFENVML
;
A
#
# COMPACT_ATOMS: atom_id res chain seq x y z
N MET A 1 24.21 16.49 -12.50
CA MET A 1 22.78 16.62 -12.80
C MET A 1 22.15 15.37 -12.21
N TYR A 2 21.58 15.46 -11.00
CA TYR A 2 20.89 14.31 -10.42
C TYR A 2 19.57 14.18 -11.18
N ALA A 3 19.30 13.00 -11.75
CA ALA A 3 17.97 12.72 -12.27
C ALA A 3 16.97 12.92 -11.12
N GLU A 4 15.90 13.66 -11.37
CA GLU A 4 14.73 13.53 -10.51
C GLU A 4 14.29 12.07 -10.64
N ASN A 5 14.45 11.27 -9.58
CA ASN A 5 13.96 9.90 -9.59
C ASN A 5 12.45 9.97 -9.84
N GLU A 6 11.98 9.27 -10.88
CA GLU A 6 10.57 9.20 -11.22
C GLU A 6 9.80 8.64 -10.01
N VAL A 7 8.71 9.31 -9.63
CA VAL A 7 7.91 8.89 -8.48
C VAL A 7 7.20 7.59 -8.84
N GLN A 8 7.42 6.54 -8.07
CA GLN A 8 6.70 5.28 -8.27
C GLN A 8 5.27 5.41 -7.74
N HIS A 9 4.30 4.96 -8.53
CA HIS A 9 2.90 4.90 -8.12
C HIS A 9 2.44 3.44 -8.00
N VAL A 10 1.92 3.08 -6.83
CA VAL A 10 1.40 1.75 -6.53
C VAL A 10 -0.08 1.85 -6.16
N VAL A 11 -0.92 1.04 -6.82
CA VAL A 11 -2.34 0.93 -6.50
C VAL A 11 -2.61 -0.44 -5.88
N LEU A 12 -3.13 -0.41 -4.66
CA LEU A 12 -3.55 -1.59 -3.92
C LEU A 12 -5.06 -1.71 -4.00
N ASP A 13 -5.54 -2.87 -4.48
CA ASP A 13 -6.97 -3.14 -4.55
C ASP A 13 -7.37 -4.03 -3.37
N GLY A 14 -8.06 -3.44 -2.41
CA GLY A 14 -8.56 -4.14 -1.23
C GLY A 14 -9.52 -5.29 -1.54
N ALA A 15 -10.20 -5.27 -2.70
CA ALA A 15 -11.07 -6.35 -3.14
C ALA A 15 -10.29 -7.61 -3.54
N LEU A 16 -8.99 -7.50 -3.86
CA LEU A 16 -8.11 -8.63 -4.14
C LEU A 16 -7.46 -9.22 -2.87
N MET A 17 -7.53 -8.50 -1.75
CA MET A 17 -6.91 -8.87 -0.47
C MET A 17 -7.87 -9.69 0.43
N THR A 18 -8.36 -10.81 -0.08
CA THR A 18 -9.42 -11.63 0.56
C THR A 18 -8.95 -12.53 1.72
N SER A 19 -7.64 -12.69 1.87
CA SER A 19 -6.97 -13.48 2.91
C SER A 19 -5.57 -12.92 3.14
N ARG A 20 -4.89 -13.33 4.21
CA ARG A 20 -3.50 -12.87 4.47
C ARG A 20 -2.57 -13.23 3.32
N ASP A 21 -2.70 -14.44 2.79
CA ASP A 21 -1.86 -14.94 1.69
C ASP A 21 -2.11 -14.16 0.40
N THR A 22 -3.38 -13.92 0.05
CA THR A 22 -3.73 -13.14 -1.15
C THR A 22 -3.38 -11.66 -0.99
N ALA A 23 -3.47 -11.10 0.22
CA ALA A 23 -3.00 -9.75 0.50
C ALA A 23 -1.48 -9.62 0.27
N HIS A 24 -0.67 -10.50 0.86
CA HIS A 24 0.78 -10.47 0.68
C HIS A 24 1.22 -10.79 -0.74
N ALA A 25 0.52 -11.68 -1.45
CA ALA A 25 0.77 -11.93 -2.87
C ALA A 25 0.49 -10.68 -3.72
N HIS A 26 -0.63 -9.99 -3.46
CA HIS A 26 -0.96 -8.73 -4.13
C HIS A 26 0.08 -7.66 -3.85
N LEU A 27 0.50 -7.49 -2.59
CA LEU A 27 1.57 -6.56 -2.22
C LEU A 27 2.87 -6.88 -2.96
N LYS A 28 3.33 -8.14 -2.91
CA LYS A 28 4.55 -8.56 -3.59
C LYS A 28 4.52 -8.22 -5.08
N GLN A 29 3.38 -8.46 -5.74
CA GLN A 29 3.20 -8.15 -7.15
C GLN A 29 3.20 -6.65 -7.43
N GLN A 30 2.45 -5.84 -6.67
CA GLN A 30 2.29 -4.41 -6.97
C GLN A 30 3.55 -3.59 -6.67
N PHE A 31 4.31 -3.97 -5.64
CA PHE A 31 5.55 -3.29 -5.29
C PHE A 31 6.78 -3.88 -5.99
N ASP A 32 6.63 -4.98 -6.73
CA ASP A 32 7.76 -5.77 -7.25
C ASP A 32 8.75 -6.15 -6.14
N PHE A 33 8.22 -6.62 -5.00
CA PHE A 33 9.06 -6.95 -3.85
C PHE A 33 9.97 -8.14 -4.16
N PRO A 34 11.18 -8.14 -3.58
CA PRO A 34 12.15 -9.21 -3.78
C PRO A 34 11.65 -10.56 -3.27
N ASP A 35 12.25 -11.64 -3.75
CA ASP A 35 11.86 -13.01 -3.38
C ASP A 35 11.99 -13.33 -1.89
N TYR A 36 12.85 -12.62 -1.18
CA TYR A 36 13.02 -12.76 0.27
C TYR A 36 11.93 -12.05 1.09
N TYR A 37 10.90 -11.47 0.46
CA TYR A 37 9.77 -10.89 1.18
C TYR A 37 9.06 -11.94 2.06
N GLY A 38 9.06 -11.71 3.37
CA GLY A 38 8.63 -12.68 4.38
C GLY A 38 7.13 -12.92 4.51
N ASN A 39 6.29 -12.29 3.68
CA ASN A 39 4.81 -12.39 3.70
C ASN A 39 4.20 -12.17 5.09
N ASN A 40 4.68 -11.15 5.80
CA ASN A 40 4.16 -10.74 7.09
C ASN A 40 4.25 -9.22 7.26
N LEU A 41 3.65 -8.68 8.32
CA LEU A 41 3.55 -7.24 8.58
C LEU A 41 4.91 -6.60 8.87
N ASP A 42 5.79 -7.30 9.60
CA ASP A 42 7.13 -6.80 9.94
C ASP A 42 7.98 -6.67 8.68
N ALA A 43 7.95 -7.70 7.81
CA ALA A 43 8.66 -7.68 6.53
C ALA A 43 8.12 -6.59 5.58
N LEU A 44 6.82 -6.28 5.65
CA LEU A 44 6.24 -5.16 4.90
C LEU A 44 6.79 -3.84 5.42
N TRP A 45 6.78 -3.64 6.74
CA TRP A 45 7.31 -2.44 7.37
C TRP A 45 8.79 -2.25 7.06
N ASP A 46 9.62 -3.29 7.16
CA ASP A 46 11.06 -3.24 6.87
C ASP A 46 11.36 -2.75 5.44
N LEU A 47 10.61 -3.26 4.46
CA LEU A 47 10.78 -2.83 3.06
C LEU A 47 10.34 -1.38 2.86
N LEU A 48 9.20 -0.97 3.43
CA LEU A 48 8.69 0.39 3.26
C LEU A 48 9.54 1.43 4.03
N SER A 49 9.93 1.14 5.27
CA SER A 49 10.74 2.05 6.09
C SER A 49 12.12 2.32 5.47
N THR A 50 12.65 1.37 4.70
CA THR A 50 13.95 1.48 4.01
C THR A 50 13.84 1.81 2.51
N TRP A 51 12.63 2.08 2.00
CA TRP A 51 12.41 2.39 0.59
C TRP A 51 13.22 3.61 0.15
N SER A 52 13.98 3.46 -0.94
CA SER A 52 15.00 4.45 -1.33
C SER A 52 14.47 5.59 -2.19
N ASP A 53 13.45 5.34 -2.99
CA ASP A 53 12.91 6.30 -3.97
C ASP A 53 11.56 6.89 -3.53
N PRO A 54 11.12 8.03 -4.10
CA PRO A 54 9.77 8.54 -3.85
C PRO A 54 8.69 7.54 -4.27
N LEU A 55 7.73 7.29 -3.38
CA LEU A 55 6.68 6.29 -3.57
C LEU A 55 5.32 6.83 -3.14
N ILE A 56 4.32 6.71 -4.01
CA ILE A 56 2.92 7.04 -3.73
C ILE A 56 2.11 5.75 -3.77
N ILE A 57 1.47 5.42 -2.66
CA ILE A 57 0.65 4.23 -2.48
C ILE A 57 -0.81 4.66 -2.33
N ARG A 58 -1.68 4.13 -3.18
CA ARG A 58 -3.13 4.35 -3.12
C ARG A 58 -3.85 3.04 -2.82
N LEU A 59 -4.62 2.99 -1.74
CA LEU A 59 -5.53 1.89 -1.44
C LEU A 59 -6.94 2.22 -1.93
N ILE A 60 -7.47 1.39 -2.82
CA ILE A 60 -8.89 1.41 -3.24
C ILE A 60 -9.64 0.24 -2.60
N HIS A 61 -10.97 0.34 -2.53
CA HIS A 61 -11.84 -0.69 -1.95
C HIS A 61 -11.43 -1.11 -0.52
N SER A 62 -11.09 -0.14 0.32
CA SER A 62 -10.62 -0.39 1.69
C SER A 62 -11.66 -1.14 2.53
N GLU A 63 -12.94 -0.89 2.27
CA GLU A 63 -14.08 -1.56 2.89
C GLU A 63 -14.08 -3.07 2.62
N ALA A 64 -13.76 -3.48 1.38
CA ALA A 64 -13.65 -4.90 1.02
C ALA A 64 -12.48 -5.58 1.74
N LEU A 65 -11.36 -4.88 1.90
CA LEU A 65 -10.21 -5.33 2.68
C LEU A 65 -10.61 -5.54 4.15
N TYR A 66 -11.27 -4.55 4.78
CA TYR A 66 -11.71 -4.66 6.17
C TYR A 66 -12.71 -5.79 6.38
N GLN A 67 -13.66 -5.96 5.46
CA GLN A 67 -14.63 -7.05 5.52
C GLN A 67 -13.95 -8.43 5.43
N SER A 68 -12.93 -8.56 4.58
CA SER A 68 -12.25 -9.84 4.36
C SER A 68 -11.24 -10.20 5.44
N LEU A 69 -10.45 -9.22 5.91
CA LEU A 69 -9.33 -9.45 6.82
C LEU A 69 -9.63 -9.10 8.28
N GLY A 70 -10.72 -8.37 8.54
CA GLY A 70 -11.12 -7.92 9.87
C GLY A 70 -9.99 -7.19 10.59
N ALA A 71 -9.67 -7.64 11.81
CA ALA A 71 -8.60 -7.06 12.63
C ALA A 71 -7.23 -7.05 11.94
N TYR A 72 -6.96 -8.05 11.08
CA TYR A 72 -5.71 -8.09 10.35
C TYR A 72 -5.63 -6.99 9.29
N GLY A 73 -6.76 -6.65 8.65
CA GLY A 73 -6.82 -5.53 7.71
C GLY A 73 -6.49 -4.19 8.35
N VAL A 74 -6.95 -3.99 9.59
CA VAL A 74 -6.59 -2.81 10.39
C VAL A 74 -5.09 -2.77 10.66
N GLN A 75 -4.50 -3.88 11.10
CA GLN A 75 -3.05 -3.97 11.33
C GLN A 75 -2.24 -3.73 10.06
N LEU A 76 -2.70 -4.27 8.92
CA LEU A 76 -2.05 -4.07 7.63
C LEU A 76 -2.02 -2.58 7.24
N ILE A 77 -3.14 -1.86 7.41
CA ILE A 77 -3.20 -0.42 7.16
C ILE A 77 -2.33 0.36 8.16
N SER A 78 -2.28 -0.07 9.41
CA SER A 78 -1.37 0.53 10.41
C SER A 78 0.10 0.46 9.99
N VAL A 79 0.54 -0.62 9.33
CA VAL A 79 1.92 -0.69 8.81
C VAL A 79 2.21 0.42 7.81
N PHE A 80 1.28 0.74 6.91
CA PHE A 80 1.47 1.86 5.97
C PHE A 80 1.51 3.20 6.71
N THR A 81 0.65 3.42 7.71
CA THR A 81 0.67 4.66 8.50
C THR A 81 1.92 4.80 9.35
N ASP A 82 2.51 3.70 9.82
CA ASP A 82 3.77 3.72 10.57
C ASP A 82 4.96 3.94 9.63
N ALA A 83 4.95 3.32 8.45
CA ALA A 83 6.01 3.48 7.45
C ALA A 83 6.13 4.93 6.94
N ILE A 84 5.03 5.67 6.77
CA ILE A 84 5.10 7.09 6.35
C ILE A 84 5.63 8.02 7.45
N GLN A 85 5.57 7.59 8.72
CA GLN A 85 6.17 8.34 9.83
C GLN A 85 7.69 8.14 9.86
N GLU A 86 8.16 6.95 9.49
CA GLU A 86 9.58 6.61 9.43
C GLU A 86 10.25 7.10 8.14
N ASN A 87 9.54 7.02 7.01
CA ASN A 87 10.07 7.33 5.68
C ASN A 87 9.26 8.41 4.96
N SER A 88 9.76 9.65 5.03
CA SER A 88 9.12 10.84 4.42
C SER A 88 9.05 10.82 2.88
N LYS A 89 9.71 9.85 2.22
CA LYS A 89 9.61 9.65 0.77
C LYS A 89 8.34 8.90 0.36
N ILE A 90 7.67 8.26 1.31
CA ILE A 90 6.44 7.51 1.08
C ILE A 90 5.23 8.39 1.38
N ARG A 91 4.24 8.31 0.51
CA ARG A 91 2.88 8.81 0.76
C ARG A 91 1.91 7.66 0.65
N PHE A 92 0.96 7.62 1.57
CA PHE A 92 -0.11 6.63 1.57
C PHE A 92 -1.45 7.34 1.66
N GLU A 93 -2.36 6.99 0.76
CA GLU A 93 -3.72 7.51 0.73
C GLU A 93 -4.72 6.36 0.55
N ILE A 94 -5.88 6.51 1.19
CA ILE A 94 -7.02 5.62 1.01
C ILE A 94 -8.02 6.40 0.16
N SER A 95 -8.38 5.86 -1.01
CA SER A 95 -9.42 6.44 -1.83
C SER A 95 -10.78 5.96 -1.35
N HIS A 96 -11.68 6.91 -1.12
CA HIS A 96 -13.09 6.63 -0.92
C HIS A 96 -13.80 6.66 -2.28
N GLU A 97 -14.82 5.84 -2.49
CA GLU A 97 -15.59 5.83 -3.75
C GLU A 97 -16.14 7.22 -4.11
N SER A 98 -16.43 8.05 -3.09
CA SER A 98 -16.81 9.46 -3.23
C SER A 98 -15.78 10.32 -3.96
N ASP A 99 -14.48 10.00 -3.86
CA ASP A 99 -13.39 10.78 -4.45
C ASP A 99 -13.33 10.61 -5.98
N PHE A 100 -13.96 9.56 -6.51
CA PHE A 100 -14.09 9.33 -7.95
C PHE A 100 -15.23 10.15 -8.56
N PHE A 101 -16.32 10.36 -7.81
CA PHE A 101 -17.46 11.14 -8.30
C PHE A 101 -17.15 12.63 -8.45
N GLU A 102 -16.28 13.20 -7.60
CA GLU A 102 -15.88 14.61 -7.72
C GLU A 102 -15.01 14.88 -8.96
N ASN A 103 -14.17 13.93 -9.38
CA ASN A 103 -13.28 14.08 -10.54
C ASN A 103 -13.97 13.83 -11.89
N VAL A 104 -15.16 13.23 -11.92
CA VAL A 104 -15.92 12.97 -13.17
C VAL A 104 -17.00 14.05 -13.42
N MET A 105 -17.33 14.86 -12.41
CA MET A 105 -18.29 15.98 -12.54
C MET A 105 -17.66 17.36 -12.78
N LEU A 106 -16.33 17.43 -12.94
CA LEU A 106 -15.59 18.64 -13.34
C LEU A 106 -14.99 18.47 -14.75
#